data_AF-A0A8B3FGZ0-F1
#
_entry.id   AF-A0A8B3FGZ0-F1
#
_cell.length_a   1.000
_cell.length_b   1.000
_cell.length_c   1.000
_cell.angle_alpha   90.00
_cell.angle_beta   90.00
_cell.angle_gamma   90.00
#
_symmetry.space_group_name_H-M   'P 1'
#
loop_
_entity.id
_entity.type
_entity.pdbx_description
1 polymer ?
#
loop_
_entity_poly.entity_id
_entity_poly.type
_entity_poly.pdbx_seq_one_letter_code
_entity_poly.pdbx_strand_id
1 'polypeptide(L)'
;LRDPDGGTVTVTRLQATGTMETVHNLGVTGTHNYYVRTGTTWTLAHNNTQCTPTYKDLRAAGAKDAHHIIQDAAARDLPGYSRGDAPAVQLEGPSTKVGSPHYKATQVQRQPGGGTYGDERKIAEEALRAAGMSEEEIASNIARADSYFVDKLGVTSDTPMRIPRNRPS
;
A
#
# COMPACT_ATOMS: atom_id res chain seq x y z
N LEU A 1 -2.61 19.65 19.83
CA LEU A 1 -1.49 19.52 20.78
C LEU A 1 -2.06 19.12 22.13
N ARG A 2 -1.31 18.38 22.94
CA ARG A 2 -1.68 17.98 24.30
C ARG A 2 -0.69 18.56 25.31
N ASP A 3 -1.21 19.11 26.40
CA ASP A 3 -0.39 19.47 27.56
C ASP A 3 -0.01 18.21 28.38
N PRO A 4 0.85 18.33 29.41
CA PRO A 4 1.23 17.18 30.25
C PRO A 4 0.07 16.48 30.98
N ASP A 5 -1.05 17.17 31.18
CA ASP A 5 -2.23 16.67 31.89
C ASP A 5 -3.30 16.11 30.92
N GLY A 6 -3.02 16.11 29.61
CA GLY A 6 -3.89 15.57 28.56
C GLY A 6 -4.89 16.58 27.98
N GLY A 7 -4.86 17.83 28.40
CA GLY A 7 -5.69 18.92 27.88
C GLY A 7 -5.34 19.29 26.44
N THR A 8 -6.32 19.77 25.67
CA THR A 8 -6.10 20.22 24.28
C THR A 8 -5.48 21.61 24.28
N VAL A 9 -4.36 21.78 23.58
CA VAL A 9 -3.70 23.08 23.36
C VAL A 9 -4.00 23.61 21.95
N THR A 10 -4.44 24.87 21.88
CA THR A 10 -4.72 25.60 20.63
C THR A 10 -3.43 26.06 19.96
N VAL A 11 -3.33 25.85 18.64
CA VAL A 11 -2.22 26.38 17.84
C VAL A 11 -2.45 27.87 17.61
N THR A 12 -1.53 28.71 18.08
CA THR A 12 -1.63 30.17 17.97
C THR A 12 -0.85 30.73 16.77
N ARG A 13 0.10 29.98 16.21
CA ARG A 13 0.90 30.37 15.05
C ARG A 13 1.40 29.14 14.29
N LEU A 14 1.38 29.24 12.96
CA LEU A 14 2.08 28.33 12.03
C LEU A 14 3.14 29.13 11.29
N GLN A 15 4.33 28.57 11.14
CA GLN A 15 5.43 29.21 10.41
C GLN A 15 6.18 28.14 9.60
N ALA A 16 6.33 28.38 8.30
CA ALA A 16 7.19 27.56 7.46
C ALA A 16 8.66 27.79 7.85
N THR A 17 9.44 26.71 7.99
CA THR A 17 10.85 26.80 8.35
C THR A 17 11.72 27.26 7.18
N GLY A 18 11.28 27.03 5.94
CA GLY A 18 12.03 27.38 4.72
C GLY A 18 13.24 26.47 4.47
N THR A 19 13.43 25.42 5.28
CA THR A 19 14.52 24.47 5.17
C THR A 19 14.05 23.16 4.55
N MET A 20 14.88 22.55 3.70
CA MET A 20 14.71 21.16 3.29
C MET A 20 15.54 20.28 4.22
N GLU A 21 14.89 19.38 4.95
CA GLU A 21 15.52 18.52 5.94
C GLU A 21 15.10 17.06 5.71
N THR A 22 15.98 16.12 6.06
CA THR A 22 15.61 14.70 6.13
C THR A 22 14.70 14.50 7.34
N VAL A 23 13.49 13.97 7.11
CA VAL A 23 12.51 13.68 8.17
C VAL A 23 12.34 12.17 8.35
N HIS A 24 11.99 11.76 9.57
CA HIS A 24 11.76 10.36 9.95
C HIS A 24 10.35 10.18 10.49
N ASN A 25 9.72 9.04 10.18
CA ASN A 25 8.40 8.64 10.68
C ASN A 25 8.53 7.33 11.47
N LEU A 26 7.63 7.10 12.44
CA LEU A 26 7.55 5.87 13.22
C LEU A 26 6.35 5.03 12.79
N GLY A 27 6.63 3.79 12.39
CA GLY A 27 5.59 2.79 12.17
C GLY A 27 4.98 2.34 13.50
N VAL A 28 3.73 2.72 13.78
CA VAL A 28 2.95 2.20 14.92
C VAL A 28 1.75 1.42 14.40
N THR A 29 1.71 0.13 14.72
CA THR A 29 0.62 -0.78 14.36
C THR A 29 -0.65 -0.47 15.17
N GLY A 30 -1.82 -0.56 14.52
CA GLY A 30 -3.13 -0.46 15.17
C GLY A 30 -3.65 0.97 15.28
N THR A 31 -3.16 1.75 16.25
CA THR A 31 -3.65 3.13 16.44
C THR A 31 -3.16 4.09 15.36
N HIS A 32 -2.11 3.71 14.61
CA HIS A 32 -1.47 4.53 13.58
C HIS A 32 -1.12 5.94 14.07
N ASN A 33 -0.78 6.05 15.35
CA ASN A 33 -0.48 7.32 16.01
C ASN A 33 0.69 7.13 16.97
N TYR A 34 1.57 8.12 17.03
CA TYR A 34 2.62 8.20 18.03
C TYR A 34 2.70 9.62 18.61
N TYR A 35 3.19 9.70 19.83
CA TYR A 35 3.41 10.99 20.49
C TYR A 35 4.82 11.49 20.20
N VAL A 36 4.92 12.69 19.61
CA VAL A 36 6.18 13.43 19.47
C VAL A 36 6.24 14.50 20.54
N ARG A 37 7.35 14.54 21.29
CA ARG A 37 7.57 15.52 22.35
C ARG A 37 8.51 16.63 21.90
N THR A 38 8.13 17.87 22.15
CA THR A 38 9.02 19.03 22.05
C THR A 38 8.90 19.85 23.33
N GLY A 39 9.98 19.98 24.10
CA GLY A 39 9.93 20.57 25.43
C GLY A 39 8.99 19.79 26.37
N THR A 40 7.95 20.45 26.90
CA THR A 40 6.92 19.84 27.75
C THR A 40 5.62 19.52 27.00
N THR A 41 5.52 19.84 25.71
CA THR A 41 4.30 19.64 24.92
C THR A 41 4.35 18.32 24.15
N TRP A 42 3.22 17.61 24.13
CA TRP A 42 3.03 16.39 23.36
C TRP A 42 2.19 16.68 22.13
N THR A 43 2.64 16.20 20.98
CA THR A 43 1.89 16.23 19.72
C THR A 43 1.49 14.82 19.36
N LEU A 44 0.19 14.57 19.17
CA LEU A 44 -0.25 13.36 18.53
C LEU A 44 0.06 13.48 17.04
N ALA A 45 1.05 12.72 16.57
CA ALA A 45 1.36 12.59 15.16
C ALA A 45 0.65 11.35 14.62
N HIS A 46 -0.10 11.51 13.53
CA HIS A 46 -0.56 10.36 12.76
C HIS A 46 0.64 9.74 12.05
N ASN A 47 0.88 8.44 12.31
CA ASN A 47 1.69 7.60 11.45
C ASN A 47 0.95 7.47 10.13
N ASN A 48 1.16 8.47 9.30
CA ASN A 48 0.38 8.66 8.11
C ASN A 48 0.64 7.50 7.16
N THR A 49 -0.38 6.68 6.95
CA THR A 49 -0.59 5.77 5.83
C THR A 49 -0.66 6.51 4.47
N GLN A 50 0.06 7.62 4.29
CA GLN A 50 0.21 8.38 3.02
C GLN A 50 1.62 8.30 2.43
N CYS A 51 2.45 7.35 2.86
CA CYS A 51 3.43 6.75 1.96
C CYS A 51 2.85 5.44 1.45
N THR A 52 1.73 5.51 0.75
CA THR A 52 1.07 4.35 0.12
C THR A 52 1.34 4.43 -1.38
N PRO A 53 2.56 4.11 -1.82
CA PRO A 53 2.96 4.46 -3.16
C PRO A 53 2.08 3.74 -4.19
N THR A 54 1.49 4.51 -5.08
CA THR A 54 0.90 3.98 -6.30
C THR A 54 2.01 3.45 -7.21
N TYR A 55 1.64 2.72 -8.24
CA TYR A 55 2.63 2.32 -9.24
C TYR A 55 3.36 3.53 -9.82
N LYS A 56 2.66 4.63 -10.09
CA LYS A 56 3.26 5.88 -10.58
C LYS A 56 4.24 6.48 -9.57
N ASP A 57 3.92 6.47 -8.27
CA ASP A 57 4.80 7.03 -7.24
C ASP A 57 6.12 6.24 -7.14
N LEU A 58 6.04 4.90 -7.15
CA LEU A 58 7.23 4.05 -7.17
C LEU A 58 8.09 4.33 -8.40
N ARG A 59 7.46 4.50 -9.57
CA ARG A 59 8.16 4.82 -10.80
C ARG A 59 8.80 6.20 -10.77
N ALA A 60 8.12 7.20 -10.22
CA ALA A 60 8.65 8.55 -10.06
C ALA A 60 9.83 8.59 -9.07
N ALA A 61 9.80 7.77 -8.03
CA ALA A 61 10.90 7.59 -7.08
C ALA A 61 12.06 6.75 -7.63
N GLY A 62 11.97 6.23 -8.86
CA GLY A 62 13.02 5.42 -9.47
C GLY A 62 13.11 3.98 -8.94
N ALA A 63 12.09 3.49 -8.23
CA ALA A 63 12.04 2.11 -7.76
C ALA A 63 12.03 1.15 -8.96
N LYS A 64 13.00 0.23 -9.00
CA LYS A 64 13.22 -0.65 -10.16
C LYS A 64 12.28 -1.86 -10.21
N ASP A 65 11.52 -2.11 -9.15
CA ASP A 65 10.78 -3.36 -8.93
C ASP A 65 9.39 -3.13 -8.32
N ALA A 66 8.64 -2.18 -8.91
CA ALA A 66 7.26 -1.92 -8.54
C ALA A 66 6.35 -3.09 -8.95
N HIS A 67 5.67 -3.67 -7.97
CA HIS A 67 4.75 -4.77 -8.11
C HIS A 67 3.33 -4.33 -7.73
N HIS A 68 2.37 -4.47 -8.63
CA HIS A 68 0.96 -4.18 -8.34
C HIS A 68 0.42 -5.19 -7.32
N ILE A 69 -0.27 -4.69 -6.28
CA ILE A 69 -0.84 -5.56 -5.22
C ILE A 69 -1.94 -6.45 -5.83
N ILE A 70 -2.95 -5.83 -6.43
CA ILE A 70 -3.93 -6.51 -7.30
C ILE A 70 -3.39 -6.46 -8.72
N GLN A 71 -3.38 -7.59 -9.42
CA GLN A 71 -2.75 -7.69 -10.73
C GLN A 71 -3.38 -6.75 -11.76
N ASP A 72 -2.56 -5.91 -12.39
CA ASP A 72 -2.98 -4.95 -13.45
C ASP A 72 -3.85 -5.62 -14.52
N ALA A 73 -3.40 -6.77 -15.03
CA ALA A 73 -4.09 -7.47 -16.11
C ALA A 73 -5.51 -7.92 -15.75
N ALA A 74 -5.80 -8.18 -14.47
CA ALA A 74 -7.13 -8.54 -14.01
C ALA A 74 -8.06 -7.32 -13.89
N ALA A 75 -7.49 -6.18 -13.50
CA ALA A 75 -8.21 -4.93 -13.25
C ALA A 75 -8.48 -4.06 -14.49
N ARG A 76 -7.83 -4.35 -15.62
CA ARG A 76 -7.84 -3.52 -16.83
C ARG A 76 -9.21 -3.10 -17.35
N ASP A 77 -10.22 -3.95 -17.19
CA ASP A 77 -11.55 -3.72 -17.76
C ASP A 77 -12.51 -3.07 -16.73
N LEU A 78 -12.05 -2.79 -15.51
CA LEU A 78 -12.84 -2.12 -14.48
C LEU A 78 -13.05 -0.63 -14.81
N PRO A 79 -14.29 -0.11 -14.71
CA PRO A 79 -14.56 1.31 -14.88
C PRO A 79 -13.74 2.18 -13.92
N GLY A 80 -13.09 3.23 -14.44
CA GLY A 80 -12.28 4.15 -13.65
C GLY A 80 -10.91 3.62 -13.20
N TYR A 81 -10.56 2.37 -13.57
CA TYR A 81 -9.24 1.82 -13.26
C TYR A 81 -8.11 2.58 -13.96
N SER A 82 -7.05 2.85 -13.21
CA SER A 82 -5.83 3.51 -13.68
C SER A 82 -4.64 2.73 -13.17
N ARG A 83 -3.88 2.12 -14.09
CA ARG A 83 -2.65 1.39 -13.79
C ARG A 83 -1.65 2.22 -12.96
N GLY A 84 -1.59 3.52 -13.22
CA GLY A 84 -0.69 4.44 -12.54
C GLY A 84 -1.10 4.70 -11.10
N ASP A 85 -2.40 4.86 -10.85
CA ASP A 85 -2.95 5.17 -9.52
C ASP A 85 -3.19 3.91 -8.68
N ALA A 86 -3.13 2.73 -9.30
CA ALA A 86 -3.31 1.46 -8.62
C ALA A 86 -2.21 1.24 -7.56
N PRO A 87 -2.58 0.74 -6.36
CA PRO A 87 -1.63 0.44 -5.29
C PRO A 87 -0.55 -0.55 -5.72
N ALA A 88 0.69 -0.24 -5.35
CA ALA A 88 1.84 -1.07 -5.60
C ALA A 88 2.78 -1.13 -4.39
N VAL A 89 3.64 -2.13 -4.39
CA VAL A 89 4.72 -2.33 -3.43
C VAL A 89 6.03 -2.45 -4.19
N GLN A 90 7.14 -2.02 -3.57
CA GLN A 90 8.45 -2.37 -4.08
C GLN A 90 8.85 -3.72 -3.49
N LEU A 91 9.10 -4.71 -4.35
CA LEU A 91 9.62 -6.01 -3.93
C LEU A 91 11.11 -6.07 -4.26
N GLU A 92 11.90 -6.70 -3.39
CA GLU A 92 13.34 -6.80 -3.63
C GLU A 92 13.65 -7.67 -4.85
N GLY A 93 14.54 -7.16 -5.70
CA GLY A 93 15.06 -7.84 -6.89
C GLY A 93 14.08 -7.85 -8.08
N PRO A 94 14.57 -8.11 -9.29
CA PRO A 94 13.73 -8.14 -10.48
C PRO A 94 12.88 -9.40 -10.53
N SER A 95 11.67 -9.27 -11.08
CA SER A 95 10.75 -10.40 -11.31
C SER A 95 11.29 -11.49 -12.24
N THR A 96 12.41 -11.22 -12.93
CA THR A 96 13.12 -12.17 -13.79
C THR A 96 14.20 -12.97 -13.06
N LYS A 97 14.63 -12.53 -11.87
CA LYS A 97 15.59 -13.27 -11.04
C LYS A 97 14.85 -14.30 -10.20
N VAL A 98 14.96 -15.57 -10.61
CA VAL A 98 14.39 -16.72 -9.90
C VAL A 98 14.77 -16.66 -8.41
N GLY A 99 13.76 -16.80 -7.55
CA GLY A 99 13.92 -16.81 -6.10
C GLY A 99 13.90 -15.43 -5.42
N SER A 100 13.92 -14.32 -6.17
CA SER A 100 13.69 -12.99 -5.59
C SER A 100 12.25 -12.85 -5.05
N PRO A 101 12.01 -12.00 -4.03
CA PRO A 101 10.66 -11.64 -3.59
C PRO A 101 9.72 -11.24 -4.72
N HIS A 102 10.19 -10.40 -5.66
CA HIS A 102 9.39 -10.00 -6.81
C HIS A 102 9.05 -11.17 -7.73
N TYR A 103 10.01 -12.06 -7.99
CA TYR A 103 9.76 -13.28 -8.77
C TYR A 103 8.70 -14.15 -8.11
N LYS A 104 8.81 -14.40 -6.80
CA LYS A 104 7.87 -15.26 -6.06
C LYS A 104 6.43 -14.73 -6.10
N ALA A 105 6.23 -13.45 -5.82
CA ALA A 105 4.91 -12.81 -5.95
C ALA A 105 4.36 -12.91 -7.37
N THR A 106 5.22 -12.70 -8.37
CA THR A 106 4.85 -12.82 -9.78
C THR A 106 4.43 -14.26 -10.16
N GLN A 107 5.03 -15.29 -9.56
CA GLN A 107 4.61 -16.67 -9.82
C GLN A 107 3.23 -16.96 -9.22
N VAL A 108 2.93 -16.45 -8.02
CA VAL A 108 1.61 -16.63 -7.39
C VAL A 108 0.52 -15.94 -8.21
N GLN A 109 0.74 -14.70 -8.63
CA GLN A 109 -0.18 -13.99 -9.53
C GLN A 109 -0.37 -14.69 -10.91
N ARG A 110 0.41 -15.72 -11.24
CA ARG A 110 0.26 -16.52 -12.47
C ARG A 110 -0.44 -17.87 -12.25
N GLN A 111 -0.75 -18.23 -11.01
CA GLN A 111 -1.45 -19.48 -10.70
C GLN A 111 -2.91 -19.43 -11.16
N PRO A 112 -3.56 -20.59 -11.40
CA PRO A 112 -4.98 -20.65 -11.73
C PRO A 112 -5.86 -19.94 -10.68
N GLY A 113 -6.94 -19.32 -11.13
CA GLY A 113 -7.90 -18.61 -10.28
C GLY A 113 -8.09 -17.14 -10.67
N GLY A 114 -8.78 -16.40 -9.81
CA GLY A 114 -9.26 -15.05 -10.10
C GLY A 114 -10.66 -15.06 -10.70
N GLY A 115 -10.99 -13.99 -11.43
CA GLY A 115 -12.31 -13.83 -12.06
C GLY A 115 -13.28 -12.96 -11.25
N THR A 116 -12.98 -12.71 -9.97
CA THR A 116 -13.65 -11.70 -9.15
C THR A 116 -12.62 -10.89 -8.35
N TYR A 117 -12.99 -9.72 -7.85
CA TYR A 117 -12.13 -8.95 -6.95
C TYR A 117 -11.77 -9.73 -5.68
N GLY A 118 -12.70 -10.47 -5.10
CA GLY A 118 -12.46 -11.29 -3.93
C GLY A 118 -11.40 -12.37 -4.17
N ASP A 119 -11.39 -12.97 -5.36
CA ASP A 119 -10.38 -13.96 -5.73
C ASP A 119 -9.01 -13.31 -6.01
N GLU A 120 -8.98 -12.17 -6.70
CA GLU A 120 -7.73 -11.41 -6.90
C GLU A 120 -7.14 -10.93 -5.58
N ARG A 121 -7.98 -10.56 -4.61
CA ARG A 121 -7.56 -10.15 -3.26
C ARG A 121 -6.87 -11.28 -2.51
N LYS A 122 -7.40 -12.51 -2.58
CA LYS A 122 -6.76 -13.71 -2.00
C LYS A 122 -5.41 -14.00 -2.66
N ILE A 123 -5.37 -13.95 -4.00
CA ILE A 123 -4.13 -14.15 -4.76
C ILE A 123 -3.09 -13.09 -4.38
N ALA A 124 -3.51 -11.84 -4.16
CA ALA A 124 -2.61 -10.78 -3.69
C ALA A 124 -2.04 -11.06 -2.29
N GLU A 125 -2.87 -11.50 -1.34
CA GLU A 125 -2.41 -11.91 0.00
C GLU A 125 -1.34 -13.02 -0.08
N GLU A 126 -1.61 -14.05 -0.89
CA GLU A 126 -0.68 -15.15 -1.11
C GLU A 126 0.60 -14.71 -1.81
N ALA A 127 0.52 -13.78 -2.76
CA ALA A 127 1.68 -13.26 -3.48
C ALA A 127 2.60 -12.46 -2.56
N LEU A 128 2.04 -11.61 -1.69
CA LEU A 128 2.81 -10.86 -0.70
C LEU A 128 3.43 -11.78 0.36
N ARG A 129 2.70 -12.81 0.81
CA ARG A 129 3.23 -13.85 1.70
C ARG A 129 4.39 -14.62 1.04
N ALA A 130 4.27 -14.98 -0.23
CA ALA A 130 5.33 -15.65 -0.98
C ALA A 130 6.56 -14.76 -1.18
N ALA A 131 6.38 -13.44 -1.23
CA ALA A 131 7.48 -12.47 -1.24
C ALA A 131 8.19 -12.34 0.12
N GLY A 132 7.64 -12.90 1.20
CA GLY A 132 8.22 -12.90 2.54
C GLY A 132 7.80 -11.71 3.41
N MET A 133 6.72 -11.01 3.06
CA MET A 133 6.16 -9.95 3.92
C MET A 133 5.55 -10.54 5.20
N SER A 134 5.54 -9.75 6.28
CA SER A 134 4.83 -10.12 7.50
C SER A 134 3.30 -10.04 7.29
N GLU A 135 2.53 -10.76 8.12
CA GLU A 135 1.06 -10.68 8.05
C GLU A 135 0.52 -9.26 8.30
N GLU A 136 1.24 -8.45 9.08
CA GLU A 136 0.87 -7.04 9.34
C GLU A 136 1.09 -6.17 8.10
N GLU A 137 2.21 -6.38 7.40
CA GLU A 137 2.49 -5.71 6.12
C GLU A 137 1.49 -6.13 5.05
N ILE A 138 1.14 -7.42 5.00
CA ILE A 138 0.12 -7.95 4.08
C ILE A 138 -1.22 -7.27 4.37
N ALA A 139 -1.68 -7.27 5.62
CA ALA A 139 -2.94 -6.64 6.01
C ALA A 139 -2.98 -5.15 5.64
N SER A 140 -1.88 -4.42 5.88
CA SER A 140 -1.76 -3.01 5.49
C SER A 140 -1.83 -2.81 3.97
N ASN A 141 -1.13 -3.65 3.20
CA ASN A 141 -1.12 -3.58 1.74
C ASN A 141 -2.47 -3.94 1.12
N ILE A 142 -3.18 -4.91 1.70
CA ILE A 142 -4.53 -5.26 1.25
C ILE A 142 -5.54 -4.18 1.60
N ALA A 143 -5.47 -3.58 2.79
CA ALA A 143 -6.30 -2.43 3.13
C ALA A 143 -6.10 -1.25 2.15
N ARG A 144 -4.87 -1.04 1.67
CA ARG A 144 -4.59 -0.05 0.60
C ARG A 144 -5.23 -0.42 -0.73
N ALA A 145 -5.17 -1.70 -1.11
CA ALA A 145 -5.85 -2.19 -2.30
C ALA A 145 -7.37 -1.97 -2.17
N ASP A 146 -7.95 -2.35 -1.03
CA ASP A 146 -9.38 -2.17 -0.74
C ASP A 146 -9.78 -0.69 -0.81
N SER A 147 -8.97 0.24 -0.29
CA SER A 147 -9.30 1.67 -0.40
C SER A 147 -9.33 2.19 -1.85
N TYR A 148 -8.49 1.66 -2.73
CA TYR A 148 -8.53 2.04 -4.14
C TYR A 148 -9.66 1.33 -4.90
N PHE A 149 -9.79 0.02 -4.74
CA PHE A 149 -10.72 -0.78 -5.53
C PHE A 149 -12.15 -0.68 -4.98
N VAL A 150 -12.34 -0.83 -3.68
CA VAL A 150 -13.66 -0.79 -3.03
C VAL A 150 -14.12 0.65 -2.85
N ASP A 151 -13.36 1.47 -2.12
CA ASP A 151 -13.87 2.81 -1.75
C ASP A 151 -13.90 3.77 -2.94
N LYS A 152 -12.85 3.77 -3.78
CA LYS A 152 -12.74 4.70 -4.91
C LYS A 152 -13.41 4.19 -6.20
N LEU A 153 -13.24 2.91 -6.56
CA LEU A 153 -13.84 2.36 -7.80
C LEU A 153 -15.22 1.72 -7.57
N GLY A 154 -15.63 1.52 -6.30
CA GLY A 154 -16.94 0.96 -5.99
C GLY A 154 -17.05 -0.53 -6.28
N VAL A 155 -15.94 -1.27 -6.33
CA VAL A 155 -15.99 -2.73 -6.55
C VAL A 155 -16.35 -3.47 -5.27
N THR A 156 -16.97 -4.62 -5.43
CA THR A 156 -17.32 -5.57 -4.36
C THR A 156 -16.55 -6.87 -4.53
N SER A 157 -16.57 -7.76 -3.54
CA SER A 157 -15.94 -9.09 -3.64
C SER A 157 -16.35 -9.85 -4.89
N ASP A 158 -17.60 -9.73 -5.29
CA ASP A 158 -18.19 -10.50 -6.39
C ASP A 158 -18.11 -9.76 -7.73
N THR A 159 -17.53 -8.55 -7.74
CA THR A 159 -17.35 -7.78 -8.98
C THR A 159 -16.50 -8.60 -9.95
N PRO A 160 -17.03 -8.92 -11.15
CA PRO A 160 -16.29 -9.68 -12.13
C PRO A 160 -15.02 -8.95 -12.54
N MET A 161 -13.92 -9.69 -12.59
CA MET A 161 -12.64 -9.23 -13.08
C MET A 161 -12.17 -10.14 -14.19
N ARG A 162 -11.30 -9.63 -15.05
CA ARG A 162 -10.73 -10.41 -16.13
C ARG A 162 -9.81 -11.48 -15.54
N ILE A 163 -9.91 -12.72 -16.02
CA ILE A 163 -8.87 -13.73 -15.77
C ILE A 163 -7.65 -13.40 -16.66
N PRO A 164 -6.47 -13.11 -16.08
CA PRO A 164 -5.28 -12.83 -16.86
C PRO A 164 -4.90 -14.00 -17.79
N ARG A 165 -4.54 -13.69 -19.04
CA ARG A 165 -4.21 -14.68 -20.09
C ARG A 165 -3.04 -15.61 -19.72
N ASN A 166 -2.19 -15.15 -18.81
CA ASN A 166 -1.03 -15.87 -18.33
C ASN A 166 -1.32 -16.83 -17.17
N ARG A 167 -2.59 -17.00 -16.78
CA ARG A 167 -3.03 -18.02 -15.84
C ARG A 167 -3.60 -19.23 -16.59
N PRO A 168 -3.32 -20.46 -16.15
CA PRO A 168 -4.00 -21.65 -16.67
C PRO A 168 -5.50 -21.57 -16.36
N SER A 169 -6.33 -22.09 -17.26
CA SER A 169 -7.77 -22.30 -17.07
C SER A 169 -8.06 -23.42 -16.10
#